data_AF-A0A2C9LKM5-F1
#
_entry.id   AF-A0A2C9LKM5-F1
#
_cell.length_a   1.000
_cell.length_b   1.000
_cell.length_c   1.000
_cell.angle_alpha   90.00
_cell.angle_beta   90.00
_cell.angle_gamma   90.00
#
_symmetry.space_group_name_H-M   'P 1'
#
loop_
_entity.id
_entity.type
_entity.pdbx_description
1 polymer ?
#
loop_
_entity_poly.entity_id
_entity_poly.type
_entity_poly.pdbx_seq_one_letter_code
_entity_poly.pdbx_strand_id
1 'polypeptide(L)'
;MLKVMVPIMFEKSECPNVGNDSLYTRMSAQPFYKENQTDPELEHKVKKFADKLSETVNIIANEPSLAFFRIQEHVRKTLPQLVDQKHEVEDIQAKVQGSCFDAEYATNAVKGMLSSAIHFQNIQDLLKNAMFMKQQISYADKRKIVKHSPNGASTQQLEKSGDRHLQADHQLLPETSEKVKEKK
;
A
#
# COMPACT_ATOMS: atom_id res chain seq x y z
N MET A 1 10.15 -0.32 33.28
CA MET A 1 11.61 -0.53 33.34
C MET A 1 11.86 -1.85 34.05
N LEU A 2 12.12 -2.93 33.30
CA LEU A 2 12.35 -4.26 33.88
C LEU A 2 13.78 -4.32 34.43
N LYS A 3 13.90 -4.30 35.76
CA LYS A 3 15.10 -4.65 36.51
C LYS A 3 15.23 -6.17 36.49
N VAL A 4 15.93 -6.73 35.51
CA VAL A 4 16.32 -8.14 35.55
C VAL A 4 17.72 -8.19 36.17
N MET A 5 17.78 -7.95 37.48
CA MET A 5 18.93 -8.35 38.29
C MET A 5 18.73 -9.83 38.58
N VAL A 6 19.46 -10.70 37.87
CA VAL A 6 19.59 -12.10 38.30
C VAL A 6 20.68 -12.10 39.38
N PRO A 7 20.35 -12.26 40.67
CA PRO A 7 21.38 -12.46 41.67
C PRO A 7 21.98 -13.84 41.42
N ILE A 8 23.23 -13.87 40.96
CA ILE A 8 24.04 -15.08 41.04
C ILE A 8 24.32 -15.28 42.54
N MET A 9 23.47 -16.07 43.19
CA MET A 9 23.70 -16.56 44.54
C MET A 9 24.88 -17.51 44.47
N PHE A 10 26.08 -17.01 44.73
CA PHE A 10 27.23 -17.85 45.05
C PHE A 10 27.02 -18.30 46.50
N GLU A 11 26.43 -19.48 46.65
CA GLU A 11 26.21 -20.13 47.93
C GLU A 11 27.59 -20.39 48.58
N LYS A 12 27.91 -19.61 49.61
CA LYS A 12 29.06 -19.87 50.49
C LYS A 12 28.77 -21.15 51.25
N SER A 13 29.49 -22.22 50.94
CA SER A 13 29.57 -23.39 51.81
C SER A 13 30.39 -23.05 53.06
N GLU A 14 29.71 -22.68 54.14
CA GLU A 14 30.28 -22.68 55.48
C GLU A 14 30.48 -24.13 55.95
N CYS A 15 31.72 -24.52 56.24
CA CYS A 15 32.02 -25.80 56.88
C CYS A 15 31.63 -25.73 58.38
N PRO A 16 30.85 -26.68 58.91
CA PRO A 16 30.47 -26.66 60.32
C PRO A 16 31.63 -27.13 61.21
N ASN A 17 31.89 -26.34 62.25
CA ASN A 17 32.79 -26.66 63.36
C ASN A 17 32.09 -27.64 64.30
N VAL A 18 32.58 -28.88 64.40
CA VAL A 18 32.10 -29.85 65.40
C VAL A 18 33.30 -30.58 66.01
N GLY A 19 33.58 -30.23 67.27
CA GLY A 19 33.68 -31.16 68.38
C GLY A 19 34.77 -32.24 68.33
N ASN A 20 35.72 -32.12 69.25
CA ASN A 20 36.72 -33.12 69.59
C ASN A 20 36.09 -34.49 69.89
N ASP A 21 36.40 -35.52 69.09
CA ASP A 21 36.28 -36.92 69.52
C ASP A 21 37.45 -37.78 69.00
N SER A 22 38.11 -38.42 69.96
CA SER A 22 39.44 -39.03 69.92
C SER A 22 39.45 -40.44 69.32
N LEU A 23 39.07 -40.60 68.05
CA LEU A 23 39.18 -41.90 67.34
C LEU A 23 39.53 -41.82 65.84
N TYR A 24 39.29 -40.69 65.17
CA TYR A 24 39.70 -40.50 63.77
C TYR A 24 41.23 -40.29 63.58
N THR A 25 41.93 -39.83 64.61
CA THR A 25 43.37 -39.52 64.55
C THR A 25 44.27 -40.76 64.47
N ARG A 26 43.79 -41.94 64.87
CA ARG A 26 44.64 -43.15 64.92
C ARG A 26 44.59 -43.99 63.63
N MET A 27 43.61 -43.76 62.76
CA MET A 27 43.49 -44.44 61.45
C MET A 27 44.11 -43.64 60.29
N SER A 28 44.55 -42.39 60.52
CA SER A 28 45.23 -41.57 59.51
C SER A 28 46.76 -41.75 59.48
N ALA A 29 47.32 -42.70 60.24
CA ALA A 29 48.75 -43.03 60.27
C ALA A 29 49.18 -43.99 59.14
N GLN A 30 48.65 -43.78 57.93
CA GLN A 30 49.09 -44.43 56.69
C GLN A 30 49.31 -43.31 55.66
N PRO A 31 50.56 -43.02 55.25
CA PRO A 31 50.82 -41.98 54.26
C PRO A 31 50.46 -42.54 52.87
N PHE A 32 49.20 -42.42 52.47
CA PHE A 32 48.77 -42.70 51.10
C PHE A 32 47.91 -41.59 50.52
N TYR A 33 48.40 -40.35 50.63
CA TYR A 33 48.33 -39.41 49.53
C TYR A 33 49.67 -38.70 49.57
N LYS A 34 50.42 -38.73 48.48
CA LYS A 34 51.51 -37.76 48.31
C LYS A 34 50.89 -36.40 48.62
N GLU A 35 51.40 -35.75 49.65
CA GLU A 35 51.37 -34.30 49.76
C GLU A 35 52.07 -33.80 48.50
N ASN A 36 51.30 -33.69 47.41
CA ASN A 36 51.72 -32.94 46.25
C ASN A 36 51.84 -31.54 46.80
N GLN A 37 53.08 -31.10 47.07
CA GLN A 37 53.42 -29.68 47.05
C GLN A 37 52.63 -29.11 45.89
N THR A 38 51.60 -28.32 46.19
CA THR A 38 50.82 -27.66 45.16
C THR A 38 51.82 -26.81 44.43
N ASP A 39 52.17 -27.25 43.21
CA ASP A 39 53.15 -26.56 42.41
C ASP A 39 52.68 -25.10 42.30
N PRO A 40 53.41 -24.14 42.88
CA PRO A 40 52.99 -22.75 42.93
C PRO A 40 52.82 -22.18 41.51
N GLU A 41 53.50 -22.77 40.53
CA GLU A 41 53.30 -22.44 39.11
C GLU A 41 51.93 -22.91 38.61
N LEU A 42 51.50 -24.11 39.02
CA LEU A 42 50.21 -24.67 38.67
C LEU A 42 49.06 -23.89 39.32
N GLU A 43 49.17 -23.55 40.60
CA GLU A 43 48.17 -22.70 41.26
C GLU A 43 48.03 -21.34 40.57
N HIS A 44 49.16 -20.71 40.21
CA HIS A 44 49.15 -19.44 39.51
C HIS A 44 48.49 -19.57 38.11
N LYS A 45 48.75 -20.66 37.38
CA LYS A 45 48.09 -20.94 36.08
C LYS A 45 46.59 -21.18 36.24
N VAL A 46 46.18 -21.96 37.24
CA VAL A 46 44.77 -22.23 37.52
C VAL A 46 44.04 -20.94 37.90
N LYS A 47 44.64 -20.10 38.75
CA LYS A 47 44.08 -18.81 39.12
C LYS A 47 43.94 -17.88 37.90
N LYS A 48 44.99 -17.76 37.09
CA LYS A 48 44.96 -16.98 35.86
C LYS A 48 43.92 -17.48 34.85
N PHE A 49 43.70 -18.80 34.79
CA PHE A 49 42.65 -19.39 33.96
C PHE A 49 41.25 -19.10 34.53
N ALA A 50 41.06 -19.22 35.85
CA ALA A 50 39.79 -18.93 36.51
C ALA A 50 39.37 -17.46 36.36
N ASP A 51 40.33 -16.53 36.42
CA ASP A 51 40.09 -15.10 36.19
C ASP A 51 39.65 -14.84 34.74
N LYS A 52 40.38 -15.42 33.76
CA LYS A 52 39.99 -15.35 32.33
C LYS A 52 38.64 -16.00 32.05
N LEU A 53 38.36 -17.13 32.69
CA LEU A 53 37.08 -17.83 32.52
C LEU A 53 35.93 -16.99 33.05
N SER A 54 36.09 -16.38 34.24
CA SER A 54 35.08 -15.49 34.83
C SER A 54 34.82 -14.25 33.97
N GLU A 55 35.88 -13.65 33.42
CA GLU A 55 35.76 -12.52 32.49
C GLU A 55 35.01 -12.93 31.21
N THR A 56 35.39 -14.07 30.62
CA THR A 56 34.75 -14.59 29.41
C THR A 56 33.27 -14.89 29.65
N VAL A 57 32.92 -15.49 30.79
CA VAL A 57 31.53 -15.75 31.18
C VAL A 57 30.75 -14.45 31.39
N ASN A 58 31.34 -13.43 31.99
CA ASN A 58 30.70 -12.11 32.15
C ASN A 58 30.44 -11.41 30.81
N ILE A 59 31.37 -11.49 29.86
CA ILE A 59 31.18 -10.97 28.50
C ILE A 59 30.05 -11.74 27.80
N ILE A 60 30.08 -13.07 27.85
CA ILE A 60 29.06 -13.93 27.24
C ILE A 60 27.67 -13.75 27.89
N ALA A 61 27.59 -13.44 29.18
CA ALA A 61 26.31 -13.28 29.86
C ALA A 61 25.65 -11.92 29.60
N ASN A 62 26.45 -10.86 29.46
CA ASN A 62 25.93 -9.48 29.38
C ASN A 62 25.79 -8.97 27.94
N GLU A 63 26.70 -9.35 27.03
CA GLU A 63 26.68 -8.86 25.65
C GLU A 63 25.44 -9.33 24.85
N PRO A 64 24.95 -10.58 24.98
CA PRO A 64 23.73 -11.00 24.30
C PRO A 64 22.51 -10.21 24.79
N SER A 65 22.41 -9.96 26.09
CA SER A 65 21.31 -9.18 26.69
C SER A 65 21.28 -7.75 26.14
N LEU A 66 22.46 -7.13 26.01
CA LEU A 66 22.59 -5.79 25.44
C LEU A 66 22.28 -5.78 23.93
N ALA A 67 22.71 -6.80 23.20
CA ALA A 67 22.40 -6.96 21.78
C ALA A 67 20.88 -7.10 21.54
N PHE A 68 20.20 -7.96 22.32
CA PHE A 68 18.74 -8.10 22.24
C PHE A 68 18.01 -6.81 22.60
N PHE A 69 18.47 -6.06 23.60
CA PHE A 69 17.90 -4.75 23.94
C PHE A 69 18.01 -3.75 22.77
N ARG A 70 19.17 -3.69 22.09
CA ARG A 70 19.36 -2.83 20.91
C ARG A 70 18.43 -3.22 19.76
N ILE A 71 18.27 -4.52 19.51
CA ILE A 71 17.35 -5.03 18.48
C ILE A 71 15.91 -4.68 18.83
N GLN A 72 15.48 -4.96 20.06
CA GLN A 72 14.11 -4.67 20.51
C GLN A 72 13.78 -3.18 20.38
N GLU A 73 14.70 -2.32 20.80
CA GLU A 73 14.51 -0.87 20.74
C GLU A 73 14.50 -0.36 19.29
N HIS A 74 15.32 -0.93 18.41
CA HIS A 74 15.30 -0.62 16.99
C HIS A 74 13.95 -1.00 16.37
N VAL A 75 13.50 -2.26 16.55
CA VAL A 75 12.20 -2.73 16.05
C VAL A 75 11.07 -1.85 16.57
N ARG A 76 11.07 -1.52 17.86
CA ARG A 76 10.05 -0.65 18.46
C ARG A 76 10.01 0.75 17.83
N LYS A 77 11.16 1.28 17.40
CA LYS A 77 11.26 2.61 16.78
C LYS A 77 10.92 2.59 15.29
N THR A 78 11.34 1.56 14.56
CA THR A 78 11.20 1.51 13.10
C THR A 78 9.89 0.89 12.62
N LEU A 79 9.33 -0.06 13.37
CA LEU A 79 8.12 -0.77 12.97
C LEU A 79 6.89 0.14 12.77
N PRO A 80 6.59 1.13 13.64
CA PRO A 80 5.45 2.02 13.43
C PRO A 80 5.55 2.79 12.12
N GLN A 81 6.73 3.36 11.81
CA GLN A 81 6.96 4.08 10.55
C GLN A 81 6.78 3.17 9.33
N LEU A 82 7.22 1.91 9.43
CA LEU A 82 7.08 0.94 8.35
C LEU A 82 5.61 0.57 8.11
N VAL A 83 4.80 0.49 9.18
CA VAL A 83 3.36 0.23 9.07
C VAL A 83 2.64 1.42 8.41
N ASP A 84 3.00 2.65 8.77
CA ASP A 84 2.43 3.85 8.16
C ASP A 84 2.77 3.91 6.66
N GLN A 85 4.04 3.68 6.30
CA GLN A 85 4.47 3.62 4.89
C GLN A 85 3.76 2.50 4.12
N LYS A 86 3.51 1.36 4.75
CA LYS A 86 2.76 0.26 4.14
C LYS A 86 1.32 0.68 3.82
N HIS A 87 0.66 1.43 4.71
CA HIS A 87 -0.67 1.98 4.43
C HIS A 87 -0.64 3.02 3.30
N GLU A 88 0.35 3.92 3.29
CA GLU A 88 0.51 4.91 2.21
C GLU A 88 0.69 4.22 0.85
N VAL A 89 1.49 3.15 0.78
CA VAL A 89 1.66 2.36 -0.44
C VAL A 89 0.36 1.70 -0.88
N GLU A 90 -0.44 1.17 0.05
CA GLU A 90 -1.75 0.59 -0.26
C GLU A 90 -2.73 1.62 -0.83
N ASP A 91 -2.77 2.82 -0.27
CA ASP A 91 -3.61 3.92 -0.77
C ASP A 91 -3.18 4.37 -2.17
N ILE A 92 -1.87 4.51 -2.39
CA ILE A 92 -1.31 4.85 -3.70
C ILE A 92 -1.66 3.76 -4.71
N GLN A 93 -1.54 2.49 -4.33
CA GLN A 93 -1.88 1.37 -5.21
C GLN A 93 -3.36 1.40 -5.62
N ALA A 94 -4.26 1.64 -4.67
CA ALA A 94 -5.69 1.75 -4.96
C ALA A 94 -5.98 2.91 -5.94
N LYS A 95 -5.32 4.06 -5.75
CA LYS A 95 -5.47 5.21 -6.64
C LYS A 95 -4.95 4.94 -8.06
N VAL A 96 -3.77 4.32 -8.18
CA VAL A 96 -3.18 3.96 -9.48
C VAL A 96 -4.09 2.97 -10.19
N GLN A 97 -4.60 1.97 -9.48
CA GLN A 97 -5.51 0.98 -10.05
C GLN A 97 -6.81 1.63 -10.55
N GLY A 98 -7.41 2.55 -9.79
CA GLY A 98 -8.56 3.33 -10.23
C GLY A 98 -8.28 4.12 -11.51
N SER A 99 -7.12 4.78 -11.58
CA SER A 99 -6.70 5.53 -12.77
C SER A 99 -6.49 4.63 -14.00
N CYS A 100 -5.98 3.41 -13.80
CA CYS A 100 -5.88 2.41 -14.88
C CYS A 100 -7.26 2.00 -15.40
N PHE A 101 -8.23 1.76 -14.51
CA PHE A 101 -9.60 1.43 -14.93
C PHE A 101 -10.26 2.56 -15.72
N ASP A 102 -10.10 3.82 -15.28
CA ASP A 102 -10.62 4.97 -16.00
C ASP A 102 -10.00 5.09 -17.40
N ALA A 103 -8.68 4.89 -17.50
CA ALA A 103 -7.96 4.92 -18.77
C ALA A 103 -8.37 3.78 -19.72
N GLU A 104 -8.53 2.57 -19.20
CA GLU A 104 -9.03 1.43 -19.97
C GLU A 104 -10.48 1.66 -20.43
N TYR A 105 -11.32 2.21 -19.57
CA TYR A 105 -12.70 2.56 -19.90
C TYR A 105 -12.76 3.60 -21.03
N ALA A 106 -12.00 4.69 -20.91
CA ALA A 106 -11.91 5.71 -21.95
C ALA A 106 -11.38 5.12 -23.28
N THR A 107 -10.36 4.26 -23.20
CA THR A 107 -9.80 3.57 -24.37
C THR A 107 -10.83 2.68 -25.05
N ASN A 108 -11.61 1.93 -24.28
CA ASN A 108 -12.65 1.04 -24.81
C ASN A 108 -13.81 1.84 -25.42
N ALA A 109 -14.20 2.97 -24.82
CA ALA A 109 -15.18 3.87 -25.40
C ALA A 109 -14.73 4.41 -26.77
N VAL A 110 -13.48 4.88 -26.87
CA VAL A 110 -12.91 5.35 -28.15
C VAL A 110 -12.84 4.23 -29.18
N LYS A 111 -12.40 3.03 -28.78
CA LYS A 111 -12.41 1.85 -29.67
C LYS A 111 -13.82 1.52 -30.17
N GLY A 112 -14.83 1.61 -29.32
CA GLY A 112 -16.24 1.43 -29.68
C GLY A 112 -16.75 2.50 -30.66
N MET A 113 -16.31 3.75 -30.52
CA MET A 113 -16.61 4.81 -31.48
C MET A 113 -15.95 4.52 -32.84
N LEU A 114 -14.69 4.09 -32.84
CA LEU A 114 -13.95 3.76 -34.06
C LEU A 114 -14.57 2.55 -34.79
N SER A 115 -15.00 1.51 -34.07
CA SER A 115 -15.69 0.38 -34.68
C SER A 115 -17.05 0.77 -35.27
N SER A 116 -17.68 1.80 -34.71
CA SER A 116 -18.95 2.35 -35.21
C SER A 116 -18.80 3.29 -36.41
N ALA A 117 -17.57 3.55 -36.88
CA ALA A 117 -17.30 4.47 -37.99
C ALA A 117 -18.10 4.17 -39.26
N ILE A 118 -18.31 2.89 -39.58
CA ILE A 118 -19.11 2.45 -40.74
C ILE A 118 -20.56 2.92 -40.61
N HIS A 119 -21.15 2.82 -39.41
CA HIS A 119 -22.51 3.29 -39.18
C HIS A 119 -22.60 4.81 -39.33
N PHE A 120 -21.63 5.56 -38.81
CA PHE A 120 -21.57 7.00 -39.00
C PHE A 120 -21.43 7.39 -40.47
N GLN A 121 -20.64 6.65 -41.25
CA GLN A 121 -20.51 6.87 -42.69
C GLN A 121 -21.84 6.61 -43.42
N ASN A 122 -22.51 5.49 -43.12
CA ASN A 122 -23.79 5.15 -43.72
C ASN A 122 -24.86 6.21 -43.41
N ILE A 123 -24.93 6.69 -42.17
CA ILE A 123 -25.82 7.77 -41.77
C ILE A 123 -25.50 9.04 -42.56
N GLN A 124 -24.23 9.40 -42.69
CA GLN A 124 -23.81 10.57 -43.45
C GLN A 124 -24.26 10.51 -44.91
N ASP A 125 -24.10 9.36 -45.56
CA ASP A 125 -24.42 9.20 -46.97
C ASP A 125 -25.94 9.17 -47.21
N LEU A 126 -26.71 8.53 -46.32
CA LEU A 126 -28.17 8.61 -46.33
C LEU A 126 -28.66 10.06 -46.20
N LEU A 127 -28.06 10.85 -45.32
CA LEU A 127 -28.40 12.27 -45.16
C LEU A 127 -28.07 13.09 -46.40
N LYS A 128 -26.89 12.90 -47.01
CA LYS A 128 -26.54 13.57 -48.28
C LYS A 128 -27.54 13.23 -49.39
N ASN A 129 -27.90 11.95 -49.51
CA ASN A 129 -28.88 11.49 -50.50
C ASN A 129 -30.26 12.12 -50.26
N ALA A 130 -30.72 12.16 -49.01
CA ALA A 130 -31.99 12.80 -48.66
C ALA A 130 -31.99 14.31 -48.99
N MET A 131 -30.90 15.02 -48.69
CA MET A 131 -30.76 16.43 -49.04
C MET A 131 -30.79 16.65 -50.56
N PHE A 132 -30.09 15.81 -51.32
CA PHE A 132 -30.07 15.91 -52.78
C PHE A 132 -31.46 15.70 -53.38
N MET A 133 -32.18 14.66 -52.94
CA MET A 133 -33.54 14.40 -53.38
C MET A 133 -34.49 15.56 -53.03
N LYS A 134 -34.38 16.12 -51.81
CA LYS A 134 -35.15 17.31 -51.42
C LYS A 134 -34.88 18.50 -52.34
N GLN A 135 -33.61 18.74 -52.68
CA GLN A 135 -33.25 19.82 -53.61
C GLN A 135 -33.83 19.57 -55.00
N GLN A 136 -33.70 18.35 -55.54
CA GLN A 136 -34.26 18.01 -56.85
C GLN A 136 -35.78 18.25 -56.92
N ILE A 137 -36.52 17.82 -55.91
CA ILE A 137 -37.98 18.04 -55.82
C ILE A 137 -38.26 19.55 -55.76
N SER A 138 -37.57 20.28 -54.89
CA SER A 138 -37.74 21.73 -54.75
C SER A 138 -37.45 22.48 -56.07
N TYR A 139 -36.43 22.06 -56.83
CA TYR A 139 -36.13 22.61 -58.15
C TYR A 139 -37.21 22.24 -59.18
N ALA A 140 -37.71 21.01 -59.18
CA ALA A 140 -38.78 20.58 -60.06
C ALA A 140 -40.08 21.38 -59.80
N ASP A 141 -40.45 21.59 -58.53
CA ASP A 141 -41.65 22.34 -58.16
C ASP A 141 -41.54 23.83 -58.49
N LYS A 142 -40.37 24.45 -58.28
CA LYS A 142 -40.12 25.82 -58.78
C LYS A 142 -40.29 25.94 -60.29
N ARG A 143 -39.85 24.94 -61.07
CA ARG A 143 -40.04 24.93 -62.54
C ARG A 143 -41.51 24.75 -62.94
N LYS A 144 -42.30 23.99 -62.18
CA LYS A 144 -43.75 23.86 -62.42
C LYS A 144 -44.47 25.19 -62.20
N ILE A 145 -44.11 25.93 -61.14
CA ILE A 145 -44.69 27.25 -60.84
C ILE A 145 -44.40 28.26 -61.97
N VAL A 146 -43.17 28.29 -62.50
CA VAL A 146 -42.81 29.22 -63.59
C VAL A 146 -43.47 28.87 -64.92
N LYS A 147 -43.69 27.58 -65.21
CA LYS A 147 -44.39 27.15 -66.44
C LYS A 147 -45.91 27.35 -66.38
N HIS A 148 -46.51 27.41 -65.19
CA HIS A 148 -47.96 27.59 -65.00
C HIS A 148 -48.38 29.05 -64.80
N SER A 149 -47.54 30.02 -65.20
CA SER A 149 -47.96 31.41 -65.39
C SER A 149 -47.70 31.82 -66.83
N PRO A 150 -48.75 31.76 -67.66
CA PRO A 150 -49.25 32.99 -68.25
C PRO A 150 -50.77 33.11 -68.07
N ASN A 151 -51.20 34.25 -67.51
CA ASN A 151 -52.58 34.75 -67.47
C ASN A 151 -53.67 33.83 -66.89
N GLY A 152 -54.13 34.17 -65.68
CA GLY A 152 -55.43 33.73 -65.20
C GLY A 152 -55.51 33.65 -63.69
N ALA A 153 -56.10 34.67 -63.08
CA ALA A 153 -56.54 34.63 -61.69
C ALA A 153 -57.46 33.42 -61.44
N SER A 154 -57.21 32.63 -60.39
CA SER A 154 -58.22 32.00 -59.52
C SER A 154 -57.59 31.16 -58.41
N THR A 155 -57.95 31.53 -57.18
CA THR A 155 -58.43 30.63 -56.11
C THR A 155 -57.45 29.69 -55.40
N GLN A 156 -57.13 30.11 -54.17
CA GLN A 156 -56.87 29.36 -52.93
C GLN A 156 -57.09 27.84 -52.99
N GLN A 157 -56.10 27.03 -52.56
CA GLN A 157 -56.22 26.07 -51.45
C GLN A 157 -54.94 25.26 -51.19
N LEU A 158 -54.65 25.09 -49.90
CA LEU A 158 -53.76 24.13 -49.22
C LEU A 158 -52.27 24.05 -49.63
N GLU A 159 -51.37 24.48 -48.73
CA GLU A 159 -50.40 23.62 -48.03
C GLU A 159 -49.75 24.45 -46.89
N LYS A 160 -50.47 24.62 -45.78
CA LYS A 160 -49.87 24.96 -44.47
C LYS A 160 -49.73 23.67 -43.68
N SER A 161 -48.63 22.95 -43.87
CA SER A 161 -48.23 21.88 -42.96
C SER A 161 -46.72 21.70 -43.04
N GLY A 162 -45.99 22.31 -42.11
CA GLY A 162 -44.54 22.17 -42.06
C GLY A 162 -43.85 22.98 -40.96
N ASP A 163 -44.43 24.09 -40.51
CA ASP A 163 -43.92 24.83 -39.35
C ASP A 163 -44.40 24.18 -38.05
N ARG A 164 -43.82 23.02 -37.71
CA ARG A 164 -43.73 22.61 -36.31
C ARG A 164 -42.47 23.19 -35.72
N HIS A 165 -42.65 24.41 -35.24
CA HIS A 165 -42.01 24.98 -34.07
C HIS A 165 -41.62 23.90 -33.05
N LEU A 166 -40.37 23.44 -33.08
CA LEU A 166 -39.72 22.79 -31.96
C LEU A 166 -39.07 23.90 -31.15
N GLN A 167 -39.86 24.53 -30.30
CA GLN A 167 -39.33 25.25 -29.15
C GLN A 167 -38.81 24.17 -28.19
N ALA A 168 -37.56 23.78 -28.40
CA ALA A 168 -36.81 23.10 -27.38
C ALA A 168 -36.61 24.10 -26.25
N ASP A 169 -37.34 23.90 -25.16
CA ASP A 169 -37.08 24.50 -23.87
C ASP A 169 -35.60 24.34 -23.54
N HIS A 170 -34.86 25.44 -23.61
CA HIS A 170 -33.54 25.54 -23.04
C HIS A 170 -33.70 25.71 -21.53
N GLN A 171 -34.09 24.65 -20.82
CA GLN A 171 -33.86 24.57 -19.39
C GLN A 171 -32.36 24.41 -19.20
N LEU A 172 -31.72 25.49 -18.74
CA LEU A 172 -30.36 25.46 -18.21
C LEU A 172 -30.24 24.33 -17.20
N LEU A 173 -29.33 23.39 -17.45
CA LEU A 173 -28.76 22.58 -16.39
C LEU A 173 -27.85 23.49 -15.55
N PRO A 174 -28.02 23.55 -14.22
CA PRO A 174 -27.14 24.33 -13.37
C PRO A 174 -25.75 23.71 -13.33
N GLU A 175 -24.73 24.55 -13.53
CA GLU A 175 -23.33 24.22 -13.26
C GLU A 175 -23.18 23.71 -11.82
N THR A 176 -22.74 22.46 -11.65
CA THR A 176 -22.24 21.99 -10.36
C THR A 176 -20.82 22.51 -10.18
N SER A 177 -20.72 23.77 -9.73
CA SER A 177 -19.52 24.32 -9.13
C SER A 177 -19.39 23.77 -7.70
N GLU A 178 -18.64 22.69 -7.52
CA GLU A 178 -18.22 22.24 -6.19
C GLU A 178 -17.15 23.20 -5.65
N LYS A 179 -17.60 24.12 -4.80
CA LYS A 179 -16.71 24.85 -3.89
C LYS A 179 -16.25 23.91 -2.77
N VAL A 180 -14.99 23.50 -2.83
CA VAL A 180 -14.25 22.97 -1.67
C VAL A 180 -14.17 24.07 -0.61
N LYS A 181 -14.92 23.91 0.47
CA LYS A 181 -14.83 24.75 1.67
C LYS A 181 -13.60 24.34 2.47
N GLU A 182 -12.60 25.19 2.41
CA GLU A 182 -11.56 25.35 3.42
C GLU A 182 -12.22 25.66 4.78
N LYS A 183 -11.96 24.81 5.79
CA LYS A 183 -12.22 25.12 7.19
C LYS A 183 -10.94 24.92 7.99
N LYS A 184 -10.46 26.08 8.43
CA LYS A 184 -9.61 26.39 9.58
C LYS A 184 -9.73 25.43 10.76
#